data_AF-A0A2T0VHU0-F1
#
_entry.id   AF-A0A2T0VHU0-F1
#
_cell.length_a   1.000
_cell.length_b   1.000
_cell.length_c   1.000
_cell.angle_alpha   90.00
_cell.angle_beta   90.00
_cell.angle_gamma   90.00
#
_symmetry.space_group_name_H-M   'P 1'
#
loop_
_entity.id
_entity.type
_entity.pdbx_description
1 polymer ?
#
loop_
_entity_poly.entity_id
_entity_poly.type
_entity_poly.pdbx_seq_one_letter_code
_entity_poly.pdbx_strand_id
1 'polypeptide(L)' 'MQERKARSVITRVFVPAHVRDLPNGERLRVPGHYKAPPRR' A
#
# COMPACT_ATOMS: atom_id res chain seq x y z
N MET A 1 23.01 -30.94 4.17
CA MET A 1 22.62 -29.65 4.79
C MET A 1 21.42 -29.12 4.03
N GLN A 2 20.20 -29.18 4.61
CA GLN A 2 19.01 -28.61 3.97
C GLN A 2 19.11 -27.08 4.09
N GLU A 3 19.34 -26.43 2.95
CA GLU A 3 19.16 -24.99 2.77
C GLU A 3 17.71 -24.66 3.18
N ARG A 4 17.54 -24.18 4.42
CA ARG A 4 16.28 -23.58 4.85
C ARG A 4 16.08 -22.34 3.98
N LYS A 5 15.33 -22.47 2.87
CA LYS A 5 14.91 -21.35 2.03
C LYS A 5 14.36 -20.27 2.97
N ALA A 6 15.15 -19.22 3.17
CA ALA A 6 14.78 -18.12 4.05
C ALA A 6 13.45 -17.56 3.54
N ARG A 7 12.40 -17.64 4.36
CA ARG A 7 11.09 -17.10 3.98
C ARG A 7 11.23 -15.59 3.92
N SER A 8 11.12 -15.01 2.72
CA SER A 8 11.08 -13.57 2.55
C SER A 8 9.75 -13.04 3.08
N VAL A 9 9.78 -12.31 4.19
CA VAL A 9 8.58 -11.67 4.76
C VAL A 9 8.39 -10.32 4.06
N ILE A 10 7.35 -10.20 3.24
CA ILE A 10 6.99 -8.93 2.60
C ILE A 10 6.03 -8.18 3.52
N THR A 11 6.52 -7.13 4.17
CA THR A 11 5.68 -6.24 4.98
C THR A 11 5.03 -5.19 4.07
N ARG A 12 3.72 -4.97 4.21
CA ARG A 12 2.96 -3.94 3.46
C ARG A 12 2.02 -3.21 4.41
N VAL A 13 1.70 -1.96 4.08
CA VAL A 13 0.74 -1.13 4.82
C VAL A 13 -0.54 -0.99 4.00
N PHE A 14 -1.69 -1.30 4.59
CA PHE A 14 -2.98 -1.09 3.95
C PHE A 14 -3.36 0.40 4.02
N VAL A 15 -3.72 0.96 2.87
CA VAL A 15 -4.27 2.31 2.71
C VAL A 15 -5.76 2.19 2.43
N PRO A 16 -6.64 2.69 3.30
CA PRO A 16 -8.08 2.64 3.07
C PRO A 16 -8.53 3.46 1.86
N ALA A 17 -9.70 3.09 1.32
CA ALA A 17 -10.37 3.88 0.30
C ALA A 17 -10.76 5.25 0.86
N HIS A 18 -10.68 6.28 0.03
CA HIS A 18 -11.07 7.64 0.39
C HIS A 18 -11.53 8.43 -0.83
N VAL A 19 -12.16 9.58 -0.60
CA VAL A 19 -12.52 10.54 -1.66
C VAL A 19 -11.58 11.73 -1.52
N ARG A 20 -11.02 12.19 -2.64
CA ARG A 20 -10.18 13.39 -2.69
C ARG A 20 -10.76 14.39 -3.68
N ASP A 21 -10.85 15.64 -3.26
CA ASP A 21 -11.26 16.74 -4.12
C ASP A 21 -10.07 17.14 -5.02
N LEU A 22 -10.35 17.34 -6.31
CA LEU A 22 -9.36 17.72 -7.31
C LEU A 22 -9.37 19.25 -7.51
N PRO A 23 -8.27 19.85 -8.00
CA PRO A 23 -8.19 21.30 -8.21
C PRO A 23 -9.22 21.85 -9.21
N ASN A 24 -9.76 21.01 -10.09
CA ASN A 24 -10.80 21.35 -11.06
C ASN A 24 -12.23 21.29 -10.45
N GLY A 25 -12.37 20.99 -9.16
CA GLY A 25 -13.67 20.86 -8.48
C GLY A 25 -14.32 19.47 -8.60
N GLU A 26 -13.70 18.53 -9.32
CA GLU A 26 -14.19 17.15 -9.39
C GLU A 26 -13.83 16.35 -8.13
N ARG A 27 -14.66 15.36 -7.79
CA ARG A 27 -14.41 14.44 -6.66
C ARG A 27 -13.92 13.11 -7.18
N LEU A 28 -12.70 12.74 -6.82
CA LEU A 28 -12.10 11.45 -7.21
C LEU A 28 -12.23 10.44 -6.07
N ARG A 29 -12.85 9.30 -6.35
CA ARG A 29 -12.88 8.16 -5.41
C ARG A 29 -11.63 7.31 -5.61
N VAL A 30 -10.80 7.24 -4.57
CA VAL A 30 -9.55 6.47 -4.55
C VAL A 30 -9.79 5.13 -3.84
N PRO A 31 -9.65 3.99 -4.53
CA PRO A 31 -9.76 2.67 -3.91
C PRO A 31 -8.66 2.41 -2.88
N GLY A 32 -8.97 1.56 -1.90
CA GLY A 32 -7.98 1.09 -0.94
C GLY A 32 -6.93 0.21 -1.61
N HIS A 33 -5.68 0.34 -1.21
CA HIS A 33 -4.56 -0.41 -1.80
C HIS A 33 -3.45 -0.65 -0.78
N TYR A 34 -2.56 -1.60 -1.07
CA TYR A 34 -1.37 -1.84 -0.27
C TYR A 34 -0.20 -1.01 -0.79
N LYS A 35 0.58 -0.40 0.11
CA LYS A 35 1.83 0.27 -0.23
C LYS A 35 3.02 -0.30 0.54
N ALA A 36 4.22 0.01 0.05
CA ALA A 36 5.45 -0.28 0.78
C ALA A 36 5.43 0.45 2.14
N PRO A 37 5.97 -0.18 3.21
CA PRO A 37 6.12 0.49 4.49
C PRO A 37 7.05 1.71 4.33
N PRO A 38 6.84 2.79 5.11
CA PRO A 38 7.76 3.91 5.11
C PRO A 38 9.18 3.43 5.42
N ARG A 39 10.15 3.93 4.66
CA ARG A 39 11.57 3.70 4.97
C ARG A 39 11.87 4.43 6.28
N ARG A 40 12.41 3.70 7.27
CA ARG A 40 12.94 4.30 8.50
C ARG A 40 14.21 5.08 8.20
#